data_AF-A0A6P1BQ94-F1
#
_entry.id   AF-A0A6P1BQ94-F1
#
_cell.length_a   1.000
_cell.length_b   1.000
_cell.length_c   1.000
_cell.angle_alpha   90.00
_cell.angle_beta   90.00
_cell.angle_gamma   90.00
#
_symmetry.space_group_name_H-M   'P 1'
#
loop_
_entity.id
_entity.type
_entity.pdbx_description
1 polymer ?
#
loop_
_entity_poly.entity_id
_entity_poly.type
_entity_poly.pdbx_seq_one_letter_code
_entity_poly.pdbx_strand_id
1 'polypeptide(L)'
;MSTTSALAGLALPAPRFTILDMKQQPNKKVPNAFHVFQHACRFLSTEQYLSNGPGDNDWRGNIALPTLVLSAFAAELFLKCLLILETEKAPANTHQLHVLFRQISHQRQRRIIELWDVEGRPKILGIALIHNLPLDLPNAIDRCSRAFERIRYGYEADWDDVVYYIDLPRITYKVILEIRSDWRPTITPPSPAPPQPLSQG
;
A
#
# COMPACT_ATOMS: atom_id res chain seq x y z
N MET A 1 -67.25 -3.25 10.43
CA MET A 1 -66.68 -3.16 11.79
C MET A 1 -65.19 -2.93 11.62
N SER A 2 -64.76 -1.67 11.72
CA SER A 2 -63.39 -1.24 11.42
C SER A 2 -62.58 -1.16 12.71
N THR A 3 -61.54 -1.97 12.83
CA THR A 3 -60.59 -1.93 13.94
C THR A 3 -59.35 -1.15 13.53
N THR A 4 -59.29 0.09 13.99
CA THR A 4 -58.12 0.97 13.89
C THR A 4 -57.06 0.53 14.90
N SER A 5 -55.96 -0.05 14.43
CA SER A 5 -54.81 -0.44 15.26
C SER A 5 -53.76 0.67 15.23
N ALA A 6 -53.53 1.31 16.37
CA ALA A 6 -52.52 2.34 16.55
C ALA A 6 -51.18 1.70 16.97
N LEU A 7 -50.23 1.61 16.04
CA LEU A 7 -48.84 1.28 16.35
C LEU A 7 -48.09 2.57 16.69
N ALA A 8 -47.87 2.78 17.99
CA ALA A 8 -46.99 3.82 18.52
C ALA A 8 -45.53 3.47 18.21
N GLY A 9 -44.89 4.29 17.37
CA GLY A 9 -43.48 4.15 17.00
C GLY A 9 -42.55 4.49 18.16
N LEU A 10 -41.82 3.49 18.63
CA LEU A 10 -40.66 3.67 19.51
C LEU A 10 -39.50 4.20 18.67
N ALA A 11 -39.23 5.49 18.77
CA ALA A 11 -38.05 6.11 18.19
C ALA A 11 -36.80 5.58 18.92
N LEU A 12 -35.99 4.79 18.21
CA LEU A 12 -34.68 4.38 18.71
C LEU A 12 -33.78 5.62 18.84
N PRO A 13 -33.09 5.83 19.97
CA PRO A 13 -32.18 6.95 20.12
C PRO A 13 -31.04 6.83 19.10
N ALA A 14 -30.77 7.92 18.38
CA ALA A 14 -29.65 7.99 17.46
C ALA A 14 -28.34 7.65 18.19
N PRO A 15 -27.44 6.86 17.57
CA PRO A 15 -26.15 6.55 18.18
C PRO A 15 -25.37 7.85 18.39
N ARG A 16 -25.23 8.27 19.64
CA ARG A 16 -24.27 9.30 20.05
C ARG A 16 -22.88 8.71 19.87
N PHE A 17 -22.29 8.91 18.70
CA PHE A 17 -20.85 8.86 18.56
C PHE A 17 -20.27 10.04 19.34
N THR A 18 -19.98 9.81 20.62
CA THR A 18 -19.09 10.68 21.38
C THR A 18 -17.76 10.63 20.65
N ILE A 19 -17.41 11.73 19.97
CA ILE A 19 -16.06 11.99 19.51
C ILE A 19 -15.19 11.95 20.77
N LEU A 20 -14.58 10.79 21.02
CA LEU A 20 -13.57 10.62 22.04
C LEU A 20 -12.56 11.73 21.83
N ASP A 21 -12.41 12.57 22.85
CA ASP A 21 -11.37 13.58 23.00
C ASP A 21 -10.02 12.94 22.62
N MET A 22 -9.63 13.12 21.35
CA MET A 22 -8.29 12.83 20.87
C MET A 22 -7.38 13.87 21.53
N LYS A 23 -7.01 13.61 22.78
CA LYS A 23 -5.96 14.34 23.48
C LYS A 23 -4.77 14.43 22.52
N GLN A 24 -4.47 15.66 22.07
CA GLN A 24 -3.34 15.92 21.19
C GLN A 24 -2.11 15.28 21.81
N GLN A 25 -1.58 14.23 21.15
CA GLN A 25 -0.37 13.60 21.64
C GLN A 25 0.77 14.63 21.59
N PRO A 26 1.62 14.68 22.63
CA PRO A 26 2.71 15.65 22.73
C PRO A 26 3.56 15.62 21.45
N ASN A 27 3.94 16.83 21.02
CA ASN A 27 4.70 17.22 19.83
C ASN A 27 5.48 16.06 19.16
N LYS A 28 4.83 15.33 18.24
CA LYS A 28 5.44 14.19 17.56
C LYS A 28 6.51 14.70 16.58
N LYS A 29 7.77 14.37 16.84
CA LYS A 29 8.91 14.72 15.96
C LYS A 29 8.62 14.27 14.53
N VAL A 30 8.74 15.19 13.57
CA VAL A 30 8.60 14.87 12.14
C VAL A 30 9.74 13.94 11.72
N PRO A 31 9.45 12.75 11.17
CA PRO A 31 10.49 11.84 10.70
C PRO A 31 11.27 12.45 9.52
N ASN A 32 12.55 12.09 9.38
CA ASN A 32 13.32 12.47 8.19
C ASN A 32 12.78 11.69 6.97
N ALA A 33 12.31 12.42 5.95
CA ALA A 33 11.72 11.82 4.75
C ALA A 33 12.67 10.87 4.00
N PHE A 34 13.97 11.17 3.96
CA PHE A 34 14.97 10.31 3.31
C PHE A 34 15.12 8.97 4.04
N HIS A 35 15.12 8.97 5.37
CA HIS A 35 15.14 7.71 6.14
C HIS A 35 13.89 6.86 5.90
N VAL A 36 12.71 7.50 5.82
CA VAL A 36 11.46 6.80 5.47
C VAL A 36 11.53 6.22 4.06
N PHE A 37 12.05 7.00 3.09
CA PHE A 37 12.27 6.56 1.72
C PHE A 37 13.21 5.34 1.65
N GLN A 38 14.37 5.40 2.31
CA GLN A 38 15.31 4.28 2.36
C GLN A 38 14.68 3.02 2.96
N HIS A 39 13.84 3.18 3.99
CA HIS A 39 13.12 2.05 4.58
C HIS A 39 12.12 1.44 3.59
N ALA A 40 11.35 2.27 2.88
CA ALA A 40 10.44 1.81 1.82
C ALA A 40 11.19 1.07 0.70
N CYS A 41 12.34 1.59 0.28
CA CYS A 41 13.19 0.97 -0.74
C CYS A 41 13.65 -0.44 -0.32
N ARG A 42 13.93 -0.69 0.97
CA ARG A 42 14.30 -2.04 1.43
C ARG A 42 13.15 -3.03 1.22
N PHE A 43 11.93 -2.66 1.61
CA PHE A 43 10.74 -3.49 1.38
C PHE A 43 10.51 -3.75 -0.10
N LEU A 44 10.60 -2.71 -0.93
CA LEU A 44 10.43 -2.85 -2.38
C LEU A 44 11.52 -3.74 -3.01
N SER A 45 12.79 -3.56 -2.64
CA SER A 45 13.87 -4.39 -3.17
C SER A 45 13.72 -5.86 -2.74
N THR A 46 13.29 -6.13 -1.51
CA THR A 46 13.02 -7.49 -1.04
C THR A 46 11.84 -8.12 -1.78
N GLU A 47 10.74 -7.37 -1.96
CA GLU A 47 9.60 -7.79 -2.78
C GLU A 47 10.05 -8.19 -4.18
N GLN A 48 10.79 -7.31 -4.87
CA GLN A 48 11.30 -7.56 -6.21
C GLN A 48 12.25 -8.76 -6.28
N TYR A 49 13.08 -8.95 -5.26
CA TYR A 49 13.98 -10.10 -5.18
C TYR A 49 13.20 -11.41 -5.07
N LEU A 50 12.15 -11.45 -4.23
CA LEU A 50 11.30 -12.63 -4.09
C LEU A 50 10.49 -12.90 -5.36
N SER A 51 9.89 -11.86 -5.95
CA SER A 51 9.07 -11.95 -7.17
C SER A 51 9.86 -12.39 -8.41
N ASN A 52 11.14 -12.01 -8.51
CA ASN A 52 12.01 -12.34 -9.66
C ASN A 52 12.98 -13.48 -9.38
N GLY A 53 12.96 -14.06 -8.18
CA GLY A 53 13.89 -15.11 -7.78
C GLY A 53 13.71 -16.40 -8.59
N PRO A 54 14.78 -17.22 -8.71
CA PRO A 54 14.66 -18.55 -9.29
C PRO A 54 13.83 -19.43 -8.35
N GLY A 55 12.66 -19.86 -8.80
CA GLY A 55 11.79 -20.76 -8.05
C GLY A 55 10.77 -21.42 -8.96
N ASP A 56 10.41 -22.65 -8.62
CA ASP A 56 9.33 -23.38 -9.25
C ASP A 56 7.95 -22.78 -8.89
N ASN A 57 6.89 -23.34 -9.46
CA ASN A 57 5.53 -22.85 -9.22
C ASN A 57 5.12 -22.99 -7.74
N ASP A 58 5.59 -24.03 -7.07
CA ASP A 58 5.26 -24.29 -5.66
C ASP A 58 5.89 -23.24 -4.74
N TRP A 59 7.15 -22.86 -4.99
CA TRP A 59 7.80 -21.74 -4.31
C TRP A 59 7.01 -20.45 -4.46
N ARG A 60 6.59 -20.11 -5.69
CA ARG A 60 5.86 -18.86 -5.98
C ARG A 60 4.55 -18.77 -5.22
N GLY A 61 3.82 -19.88 -5.08
CA GLY A 61 2.62 -19.95 -4.25
C GLY A 61 2.91 -19.62 -2.78
N ASN A 62 3.97 -20.20 -2.23
CA ASN A 62 4.36 -20.01 -0.83
C ASN A 62 4.84 -18.59 -0.50
N ILE A 63 5.44 -17.88 -1.46
CA ILE A 63 5.92 -16.50 -1.24
C ILE A 63 4.95 -15.40 -1.66
N ALA A 64 3.83 -15.73 -2.31
CA ALA A 64 2.89 -14.74 -2.82
C ALA A 64 2.35 -13.82 -1.71
N LEU A 65 1.86 -14.38 -0.61
CA LEU A 65 1.31 -13.60 0.51
C LEU A 65 2.38 -12.75 1.23
N PRO A 66 3.56 -13.30 1.61
CA PRO A 66 4.65 -12.48 2.12
C PRO A 66 5.03 -11.32 1.19
N THR A 67 5.07 -11.56 -0.12
CA THR A 67 5.39 -10.55 -1.14
C THR A 67 4.36 -9.42 -1.14
N LEU A 68 3.07 -9.73 -1.01
CA LEU A 68 2.00 -8.73 -0.91
C LEU A 68 2.11 -7.88 0.36
N VAL A 69 2.49 -8.48 1.50
CA VAL A 69 2.76 -7.76 2.76
C VAL A 69 3.91 -6.77 2.58
N LEU A 70 5.01 -7.21 1.97
CA LEU A 70 6.17 -6.34 1.68
C LEU A 70 5.79 -5.18 0.76
N SER A 71 5.03 -5.48 -0.30
CA SER A 71 4.53 -4.46 -1.23
C SER A 71 3.66 -3.42 -0.51
N ALA A 72 2.73 -3.86 0.33
CA ALA A 72 1.85 -2.94 1.03
C ALA A 72 2.61 -2.08 2.08
N PHE A 73 3.68 -2.60 2.71
CA PHE A 73 4.54 -1.80 3.61
C PHE A 73 5.34 -0.77 2.83
N ALA A 74 5.88 -1.15 1.67
CA ALA A 74 6.56 -0.22 0.79
C ALA A 74 5.61 0.91 0.33
N ALA A 75 4.37 0.58 -0.06
CA ALA A 75 3.36 1.57 -0.44
C ALA A 75 3.05 2.54 0.71
N GLU A 76 2.79 2.01 1.93
CA GLU A 76 2.53 2.84 3.11
C GLU A 76 3.69 3.83 3.37
N LEU A 77 4.93 3.33 3.37
CA LEU A 77 6.11 4.15 3.65
C LEU A 77 6.39 5.16 2.54
N PHE A 78 6.18 4.82 1.27
CA PHE A 78 6.32 5.79 0.18
C PHE A 78 5.24 6.88 0.24
N LEU A 79 3.97 6.53 0.52
CA LEU A 79 2.92 7.55 0.69
C LEU A 79 3.23 8.47 1.88
N LYS A 80 3.69 7.91 3.01
CA LYS A 80 4.15 8.71 4.17
C LYS A 80 5.33 9.60 3.83
N CYS A 81 6.30 9.09 3.06
CA CYS A 81 7.45 9.88 2.59
C CYS A 81 6.98 11.07 1.75
N LEU A 82 6.05 10.84 0.81
CA LEU A 82 5.49 11.89 -0.03
C LEU A 82 4.77 12.97 0.78
N LEU A 83 3.97 12.58 1.80
CA LEU A 83 3.33 13.51 2.71
C LEU A 83 4.32 14.38 3.48
N ILE A 84 5.43 13.79 3.97
CA ILE A 84 6.47 14.55 4.67
C ILE A 84 7.13 15.55 3.71
N LEU A 85 7.41 15.14 2.47
CA LEU A 85 7.99 16.01 1.44
C LEU A 85 7.09 17.19 1.07
N GLU A 86 5.76 16.97 1.01
CA GLU A 86 4.81 18.03 0.63
C GLU A 86 4.45 18.98 1.77
N THR A 87 4.37 18.46 3.00
CA THR A 87 3.75 19.20 4.11
C THR A 87 4.72 19.59 5.22
N GLU A 88 5.92 19.02 5.22
CA GLU A 88 6.90 19.13 6.31
C GLU A 88 6.35 18.69 7.69
N LYS A 89 5.25 17.93 7.71
CA LYS A 89 4.57 17.46 8.90
C LYS A 89 4.69 15.95 9.04
N ALA A 90 4.58 15.49 10.29
CA ALA A 90 4.49 14.07 10.57
C ALA A 90 3.15 13.55 9.99
N PRO A 91 3.16 12.47 9.19
CA PRO A 91 1.93 11.89 8.68
C PRO A 91 1.09 11.34 9.83
N ALA A 92 -0.22 11.24 9.62
CA ALA A 92 -1.14 10.65 10.58
C ALA A 92 -0.66 9.26 11.03
N ASN A 93 -0.91 8.90 12.29
CA ASN A 93 -0.59 7.57 12.82
C ASN A 93 -1.61 6.53 12.35
N THR A 94 -1.68 6.33 11.03
CA THR A 94 -2.56 5.39 10.36
C THR A 94 -1.76 4.51 9.41
N HIS A 95 -2.31 3.33 9.13
CA HIS A 95 -1.81 2.35 8.17
C HIS A 95 -2.76 2.21 6.97
N GLN A 96 -3.86 2.98 6.96
CA GLN A 96 -4.87 2.92 5.92
C GLN A 96 -4.39 3.72 4.69
N LEU A 97 -4.06 3.00 3.61
CA LEU A 97 -3.50 3.60 2.39
C LEU A 97 -4.42 4.67 1.78
N HIS A 98 -5.74 4.47 1.79
CA HIS A 98 -6.69 5.47 1.27
C HIS A 98 -6.68 6.77 2.06
N VAL A 99 -6.46 6.71 3.38
CA VAL A 99 -6.35 7.90 4.22
C VAL A 99 -5.07 8.66 3.89
N LEU A 100 -3.95 7.95 3.74
CA LEU A 100 -2.67 8.56 3.35
C LEU A 100 -2.76 9.16 1.95
N PHE A 101 -3.36 8.44 1.00
CA PHE A 101 -3.51 8.89 -0.38
C PHE A 101 -4.34 10.17 -0.49
N ARG A 102 -5.47 10.25 0.24
CA ARG A 102 -6.34 11.44 0.26
C ARG A 102 -5.67 12.68 0.86
N GLN A 103 -4.61 12.52 1.67
CA GLN A 103 -3.87 13.63 2.26
C GLN A 103 -2.80 14.22 1.32
N ILE A 104 -2.43 13.49 0.26
CA ILE A 104 -1.47 13.96 -0.75
C ILE A 104 -2.11 15.09 -1.56
N SER A 105 -1.32 16.03 -2.08
CA SER A 105 -1.83 17.08 -2.96
C SER A 105 -2.55 16.50 -4.19
N HIS A 106 -3.60 17.17 -4.67
CA HIS A 106 -4.35 16.72 -5.86
C HIS A 106 -3.44 16.57 -7.09
N GLN A 107 -2.43 17.43 -7.23
CA GLN A 107 -1.45 17.33 -8.32
C GLN A 107 -0.69 16.01 -8.28
N ARG A 108 -0.18 15.59 -7.12
CA ARG A 108 0.56 14.34 -6.99
C ARG A 108 -0.34 13.11 -7.01
N GLN A 109 -1.55 13.19 -6.44
CA GLN A 109 -2.56 12.13 -6.61
C GLN A 109 -2.82 11.87 -8.10
N ARG A 110 -3.06 12.93 -8.89
CA ARG A 110 -3.26 12.82 -10.34
C ARG A 110 -2.08 12.15 -11.02
N ARG A 111 -0.85 12.56 -10.66
CA ARG A 111 0.37 11.97 -11.23
C ARG A 111 0.51 10.48 -10.92
N ILE A 112 0.19 10.05 -9.70
CA ILE A 112 0.19 8.63 -9.31
C ILE A 112 -0.87 7.87 -10.12
N ILE A 113 -2.07 8.43 -10.30
CA ILE A 113 -3.15 7.81 -11.08
C ILE A 113 -2.75 7.64 -12.55
N GLU A 114 -2.14 8.66 -13.16
CA GLU A 114 -1.66 8.58 -14.55
C GLU A 114 -0.63 7.45 -14.73
N LEU A 115 0.34 7.34 -13.83
CA LEU A 115 1.33 6.26 -13.87
C LEU A 115 0.70 4.90 -13.59
N TRP A 116 -0.29 4.83 -12.68
CA TRP A 116 -1.05 3.60 -12.45
C TRP A 116 -1.81 3.15 -13.69
N ASP A 117 -2.47 4.06 -14.39
CA ASP A 117 -3.26 3.73 -15.57
C ASP A 117 -2.39 3.19 -16.71
N VAL A 118 -1.13 3.66 -16.81
CA VAL A 118 -0.15 3.20 -17.79
C VAL A 118 0.53 1.90 -17.36
N GLU A 119 0.93 1.76 -16.10
CA GLU A 119 1.85 0.70 -15.66
C GLU A 119 1.23 -0.38 -14.79
N GLY A 120 0.24 -0.05 -13.97
CA GLY A 120 -0.38 -0.95 -13.00
C GLY A 120 -1.66 -1.57 -13.54
N ARG A 121 -2.59 -0.73 -14.03
CA ARG A 121 -3.90 -1.15 -14.54
C ARG A 121 -3.83 -2.29 -15.58
N PRO A 122 -2.93 -2.27 -16.58
CA PRO A 122 -2.87 -3.35 -17.57
C PRO A 122 -2.55 -4.73 -16.98
N LYS A 123 -1.80 -4.79 -15.87
CA LYS A 123 -1.38 -6.06 -15.25
C LYS A 123 -2.48 -6.70 -14.41
N ILE A 124 -3.40 -5.91 -13.87
CA ILE A 124 -4.52 -6.41 -13.08
C ILE A 124 -5.78 -6.65 -13.91
N LEU A 125 -5.83 -6.20 -15.17
CA LEU A 125 -7.04 -6.20 -15.99
C LEU A 125 -7.70 -7.57 -16.08
N GLY A 126 -6.93 -8.63 -16.32
CA GLY A 126 -7.47 -9.99 -16.43
C GLY A 126 -8.16 -10.45 -15.15
N ILE A 127 -7.48 -10.29 -14.01
CA ILE A 127 -8.02 -10.68 -12.70
C ILE A 127 -9.21 -9.79 -12.34
N ALA A 128 -9.13 -8.50 -12.66
CA ALA A 128 -10.20 -7.55 -12.38
C ALA A 128 -11.51 -7.91 -13.11
N LEU A 129 -11.42 -8.37 -14.36
CA LEU A 129 -12.58 -8.82 -15.13
C LEU A 129 -13.18 -10.12 -14.58
N ILE A 130 -12.34 -11.07 -14.16
CA ILE A 130 -12.79 -12.37 -13.62
C ILE A 130 -13.55 -12.18 -12.30
N HIS A 131 -13.06 -11.30 -11.43
CA HIS A 131 -13.59 -11.10 -10.08
C HIS A 131 -14.51 -9.86 -9.94
N ASN A 132 -14.90 -9.23 -11.06
CA ASN A 132 -15.72 -8.01 -11.10
C ASN A 132 -15.22 -6.89 -10.16
N LEU A 133 -13.96 -6.55 -10.37
CA LEU A 133 -13.10 -5.81 -9.47
C LEU A 133 -12.81 -4.42 -10.09
N PRO A 134 -12.92 -3.31 -9.33
CA PRO A 134 -12.73 -1.96 -9.86
C PRO A 134 -11.29 -1.73 -10.36
N LEU A 135 -11.15 -1.10 -11.53
CA LEU A 135 -9.85 -0.87 -12.19
C LEU A 135 -9.18 0.45 -11.81
N ASP A 136 -9.92 1.39 -11.23
CA ASP A 136 -9.38 2.69 -10.85
C ASP A 136 -8.57 2.62 -9.56
N LEU A 137 -7.50 3.42 -9.50
CA LEU A 137 -6.59 3.43 -8.37
C LEU A 137 -7.29 3.80 -7.04
N PRO A 138 -8.19 4.82 -6.95
CA PRO A 138 -8.85 5.14 -5.69
C PRO A 138 -9.62 3.96 -5.07
N ASN A 139 -10.40 3.22 -5.87
CA ASN A 139 -11.12 2.05 -5.38
C ASN A 139 -10.16 0.89 -5.05
N ALA A 140 -9.10 0.70 -5.84
CA ALA A 140 -8.04 -0.26 -5.52
C ALA A 140 -7.37 0.07 -4.17
N ILE A 141 -7.07 1.36 -3.93
CA ILE A 141 -6.47 1.86 -2.68
C ILE A 141 -7.42 1.68 -1.47
N ASP A 142 -8.72 1.86 -1.68
CA ASP A 142 -9.71 1.67 -0.62
C ASP A 142 -9.78 0.19 -0.20
N ARG A 143 -9.83 -0.72 -1.16
CA ARG A 143 -9.86 -2.17 -0.91
C ARG A 143 -8.59 -2.68 -0.19
N CYS A 144 -7.41 -2.08 -0.38
CA CYS A 144 -6.19 -2.53 0.34
C CYS A 144 -6.18 -2.12 1.78
N SER A 145 -6.95 -1.12 2.15
CA SER A 145 -6.80 -0.56 3.49
C SER A 145 -7.01 -1.62 4.57
N ARG A 146 -7.67 -2.74 4.22
CA ARG A 146 -7.83 -3.95 5.04
C ARG A 146 -7.06 -5.18 4.55
N ALA A 147 -6.31 -5.09 3.45
CA ALA A 147 -5.55 -6.22 2.90
C ALA A 147 -4.52 -6.76 3.90
N PHE A 148 -3.84 -5.90 4.66
CA PHE A 148 -2.92 -6.36 5.71
C PHE A 148 -3.59 -7.20 6.79
N GLU A 149 -4.77 -6.76 7.24
CA GLU A 149 -5.56 -7.50 8.21
C GLU A 149 -6.01 -8.83 7.62
N ARG A 150 -6.54 -8.82 6.40
CA ARG A 150 -7.00 -10.02 5.70
C ARG A 150 -5.88 -11.01 5.40
N ILE A 151 -4.69 -10.56 5.02
CA ILE A 151 -3.54 -11.46 4.79
C ILE A 151 -3.14 -12.14 6.11
N ARG A 152 -3.13 -11.40 7.23
CA ARG A 152 -2.80 -11.97 8.55
C ARG A 152 -3.84 -12.98 9.02
N TYR A 153 -5.11 -12.70 8.76
CA TYR A 153 -6.25 -13.52 9.15
C TYR A 153 -6.87 -14.22 7.94
N GLY A 154 -6.04 -14.65 6.99
CA GLY A 154 -6.51 -15.23 5.73
C GLY A 154 -7.23 -16.57 5.88
N TYR A 155 -7.15 -17.16 7.07
CA TYR A 155 -7.94 -18.32 7.48
C TYR A 155 -9.34 -17.94 8.00
N GLU A 156 -9.66 -16.65 8.14
CA GLU A 156 -10.93 -16.12 8.64
C GLU A 156 -11.74 -15.37 7.55
N ALA A 157 -11.18 -15.12 6.38
CA ALA A 157 -11.77 -14.24 5.36
C ALA A 157 -11.57 -14.75 3.92
N ASP A 158 -12.48 -14.36 3.03
CA ASP A 158 -12.38 -14.62 1.60
C ASP A 158 -11.25 -13.82 0.94
N TRP A 159 -10.53 -14.46 0.02
CA TRP A 159 -9.26 -13.97 -0.58
C TRP A 159 -9.43 -13.03 -1.79
N ASP A 160 -10.66 -12.71 -2.19
CA ASP A 160 -10.95 -12.06 -3.49
C ASP A 160 -10.38 -10.64 -3.65
N ASP A 161 -9.89 -10.00 -2.58
CA ASP A 161 -9.54 -8.57 -2.55
C ASP A 161 -8.02 -8.26 -2.52
N VAL A 162 -7.12 -9.26 -2.54
CA VAL A 162 -5.70 -9.06 -2.18
C VAL A 162 -4.79 -8.67 -3.38
N VAL A 163 -5.30 -8.61 -4.61
CA VAL A 163 -4.46 -8.59 -5.83
C VAL A 163 -3.90 -7.21 -6.23
N TYR A 164 -4.35 -6.10 -5.64
CA TYR A 164 -4.18 -4.77 -6.25
C TYR A 164 -2.86 -4.01 -5.99
N TYR A 165 -1.94 -4.47 -5.13
CA TYR A 165 -0.89 -3.56 -4.60
C TYR A 165 0.48 -3.66 -5.24
N ILE A 166 0.71 -4.67 -6.08
CA ILE A 166 2.07 -5.05 -6.48
C ILE A 166 2.86 -3.86 -7.06
N ASP A 167 2.22 -3.03 -7.89
CA ASP A 167 2.92 -1.90 -8.54
C ASP A 167 2.80 -0.54 -7.84
N LEU A 168 1.89 -0.36 -6.88
CA LEU A 168 1.71 0.94 -6.21
C LEU A 168 3.01 1.46 -5.56
N PRO A 169 3.83 0.64 -4.88
CA PRO A 169 5.11 1.10 -4.36
C PRO A 169 6.05 1.62 -5.44
N ARG A 170 6.16 0.91 -6.58
CA ARG A 170 7.03 1.29 -7.70
C ARG A 170 6.58 2.61 -8.33
N ILE A 171 5.28 2.78 -8.49
CA ILE A 171 4.70 4.03 -9.02
C ILE A 171 4.96 5.19 -8.06
N THR A 172 4.72 4.99 -6.76
CA THR A 172 4.93 6.05 -5.76
C THR A 172 6.41 6.39 -5.63
N TYR A 173 7.30 5.40 -5.70
CA TYR A 173 8.75 5.58 -5.78
C TYR A 173 9.15 6.49 -6.95
N LYS A 174 8.60 6.27 -8.15
CA LYS A 174 8.86 7.13 -9.32
C LYS A 174 8.46 8.58 -9.06
N VAL A 175 7.27 8.81 -8.49
CA VAL A 175 6.79 10.16 -8.15
C VAL A 175 7.69 10.84 -7.10
N ILE A 176 8.20 10.11 -6.12
CA ILE A 176 9.16 10.66 -5.16
C ILE A 176 10.46 11.06 -5.84
N LEU A 177 10.97 10.25 -6.78
CA LEU A 177 12.18 10.59 -7.54
C LEU A 177 11.99 11.75 -8.53
N GLU A 178 10.76 12.05 -8.94
CA GLU A 178 10.45 13.29 -9.69
C GLU A 178 10.62 14.54 -8.79
N ILE A 179 10.47 14.41 -7.47
CA ILE A 179 10.65 15.50 -6.49
C ILE A 179 12.11 15.56 -6.01
N ARG A 180 12.70 14.39 -5.74
CA ARG A 180 14.04 14.20 -5.18
C ARG A 180 14.87 13.30 -6.08
N SER A 181 15.29 13.83 -7.23
CA SER A 181 16.12 13.08 -8.17
C SER A 181 17.49 12.69 -7.60
N ASP A 182 17.97 13.42 -6.59
CA ASP A 182 19.18 13.17 -5.84
C ASP A 182 19.11 11.92 -4.94
N TRP A 183 17.92 11.36 -4.71
CA TRP A 183 17.72 10.17 -3.87
C TRP A 183 17.80 8.84 -4.61
N ARG A 184 18.09 8.87 -5.91
CA ARG A 184 18.32 7.64 -6.66
C ARG A 184 19.43 6.86 -5.98
N PRO A 185 19.21 5.59 -5.61
CA PRO A 185 20.28 4.76 -5.12
C PRO A 185 21.37 4.74 -6.18
N THR A 186 22.58 5.15 -5.82
CA THR A 186 23.74 4.90 -6.67
C THR A 186 23.90 3.39 -6.69
N ILE A 187 23.40 2.75 -7.75
CA ILE A 187 23.64 1.33 -7.98
C ILE A 187 25.12 1.25 -8.32
N THR A 188 25.96 1.11 -7.29
CA THR A 188 27.30 0.61 -7.50
C THR A 188 27.09 -0.84 -7.94
N PRO A 189 27.42 -1.22 -9.18
CA PRO A 189 27.32 -2.61 -9.59
C PRO A 189 28.04 -3.45 -8.54
N PRO A 190 27.47 -4.59 -8.11
CA PRO A 190 28.16 -5.46 -7.17
C PRO A 190 29.55 -5.72 -7.75
N SER A 191 30.59 -5.45 -6.97
CA SER A 191 31.95 -5.80 -7.37
C SER A 191 31.90 -7.25 -7.84
N PRO A 192 32.46 -7.59 -9.01
CA PRO A 192 32.42 -8.95 -9.52
C PRO A 192 32.84 -9.88 -8.40
N ALA A 193 32.01 -10.90 -8.15
CA ALA A 193 32.31 -11.90 -7.13
C ALA A 193 33.73 -12.43 -7.40
N PRO A 194 34.59 -12.56 -6.37
CA PRO A 194 35.90 -13.15 -6.58
C PRO A 194 35.73 -14.52 -7.25
N PRO A 195 36.59 -14.88 -8.21
CA PRO A 195 36.48 -16.14 -8.94
C PRO A 195 36.39 -17.30 -7.94
N GLN A 196 35.34 -18.11 -8.06
CA GLN A 196 35.22 -19.29 -7.20
C GLN A 196 36.36 -20.26 -7.52
N PRO A 197 37.05 -20.81 -6.50
CA PRO A 197 38.11 -21.78 -6.74
C PRO A 197 37.54 -22.97 -7.52
N LEU A 198 38.24 -23.35 -8.60
CA LEU A 198 37.94 -24.56 -9.36
C LEU A 198 37.91 -25.73 -8.39
N SER A 199 36.75 -26.38 -8.27
CA SER A 199 36.62 -27.63 -7.52
C SER A 199 37.52 -28.66 -8.21
N GLN A 200 38.62 -29.05 -7.56
CA GLN A 200 39.45 -30.15 -8.05
C GLN A 200 38.64 -31.44 -7.86
N GLY A 201 38.21 -32.02 -8.99
CA GLY A 201 37.68 -33.39 -9.07
C GLY A 201 38.79 -34.39 -9.33
#